data_AF-A0A972L142-F1
#
_entry.id   AF-A0A972L142-F1
#
_cell.length_a   1.000
_cell.length_b   1.000
_cell.length_c   1.000
_cell.angle_alpha   90.00
_cell.angle_beta   90.00
_cell.angle_gamma   90.00
#
_symmetry.space_group_name_H-M   'P 1'
#
loop_
_entity.id
_entity.type
_entity.pdbx_description
1 polymer ?
#
loop_
_entity_poly.entity_id
_entity_poly.type
_entity_poly.pdbx_seq_one_letter_code
_entity_poly.pdbx_strand_id
1 'polypeptide(L)'
;MKNIQKLINLLKIKMMKKLTVLLFVLSITTLIFGQAPQGFNYQGIARDLSGNPLVNKNIGLRIAIIQDTVNGEEVYKEIHAIITNDLGLFNIKIGFGSIVYGSFEDIDWGSGDYFIQIEIDENGGGNYQLIGTSQLMSVPYALFSRNASKWSENENGINYDEGNVGIGTSSPTSILHLKKPFGDVVLTLETDEDNLGEDDNPRIDFLQDGETVGFKVGLNQELNLLTSGNDFYFQPIWLSELKTPILTLSIDDGVLGAAHYNARVGIGTATPKSKLQITGGDIYLEEIESGVIMKSPDGNCWKLTVDNLGNPVFTSIDCPE
;
A
#
# COMPACT_ATOMS: atom_id res chain seq x y z
N MET A 1 14.86 13.31 -54.41
CA MET A 1 13.47 13.24 -53.88
C MET A 1 12.80 11.86 -54.04
N LYS A 2 12.66 11.26 -55.25
CA LYS A 2 11.95 9.97 -55.46
C LYS A 2 12.44 8.79 -54.59
N ASN A 3 13.75 8.69 -54.33
CA ASN A 3 14.32 7.60 -53.51
C ASN A 3 13.97 7.71 -52.01
N ILE A 4 13.81 8.94 -51.51
CA ILE A 4 13.44 9.20 -50.11
C ILE A 4 11.97 8.80 -49.87
N GLN A 5 11.07 9.12 -50.79
CA GLN A 5 9.64 8.76 -50.68
C GLN A 5 9.43 7.22 -50.70
N LYS A 6 10.19 6.50 -51.54
CA LYS A 6 10.16 5.03 -51.58
C LYS A 6 10.65 4.42 -50.26
N LEU A 7 11.68 5.00 -49.64
CA LEU A 7 12.18 4.58 -48.34
C LEU A 7 11.13 4.81 -47.24
N ILE A 8 10.47 5.98 -47.22
CA ILE A 8 9.38 6.29 -46.27
C ILE A 8 8.22 5.29 -46.40
N ASN A 9 7.78 4.96 -47.62
CA ASN A 9 6.69 4.01 -47.82
C ASN A 9 7.07 2.57 -47.39
N LEU A 10 8.31 2.14 -47.65
CA LEU A 10 8.83 0.87 -47.16
C LEU A 10 8.91 0.84 -45.63
N LEU A 11 9.30 1.96 -45.00
CA LEU A 11 9.30 2.12 -43.55
C LEU A 11 7.87 2.03 -43.00
N LYS A 12 6.89 2.70 -43.60
CA LYS A 12 5.47 2.63 -43.21
C LYS A 12 4.89 1.22 -43.31
N ILE A 13 5.13 0.49 -44.40
CA ILE A 13 4.65 -0.89 -44.57
C ILE A 13 5.31 -1.81 -43.54
N LYS A 14 6.62 -1.66 -43.29
CA LYS A 14 7.30 -2.37 -42.21
C LYS A 14 6.70 -2.03 -40.85
N MET A 15 6.32 -0.78 -40.63
CA MET A 15 5.69 -0.31 -39.39
C MET A 15 4.29 -0.90 -39.19
N MET A 16 3.46 -0.94 -40.22
CA MET A 16 2.10 -1.50 -40.16
C MET A 16 2.11 -3.02 -39.92
N LYS A 17 3.01 -3.77 -40.56
CA LYS A 17 3.15 -5.22 -40.30
C LYS A 17 3.58 -5.52 -38.87
N LYS A 18 4.46 -4.69 -38.30
CA LYS A 18 4.87 -4.79 -36.89
C LYS A 18 3.68 -4.53 -35.96
N LEU A 19 2.83 -3.56 -36.30
CA LEU A 19 1.63 -3.24 -35.51
C LEU A 19 0.60 -4.38 -35.52
N THR A 20 0.37 -5.02 -36.67
CA THR A 20 -0.56 -6.15 -36.77
C THR A 20 -0.08 -7.37 -35.97
N VAL A 21 1.23 -7.66 -36.01
CA VAL A 21 1.82 -8.75 -35.21
C VAL A 21 1.72 -8.44 -33.70
N LEU A 22 1.93 -7.18 -33.30
CA LEU A 22 1.81 -6.77 -31.90
C LEU A 22 0.40 -6.98 -31.35
N LEU A 23 -0.63 -6.61 -32.11
CA LEU A 23 -2.03 -6.79 -31.70
C LEU A 23 -2.43 -8.27 -31.55
N PHE A 24 -1.91 -9.15 -32.41
CA PHE A 24 -2.15 -10.59 -32.31
C PHE A 24 -1.45 -11.23 -31.09
N VAL A 25 -0.26 -10.76 -30.74
CA VAL A 25 0.44 -11.22 -29.53
C VAL A 25 -0.31 -10.78 -28.26
N LEU A 26 -0.89 -9.58 -28.27
CA LEU A 26 -1.61 -9.03 -27.12
C LEU A 26 -2.96 -9.73 -26.83
N SER A 27 -3.61 -10.34 -27.84
CA SER A 27 -4.85 -11.10 -27.61
C SER A 27 -4.60 -12.48 -26.99
N ILE A 28 -3.45 -13.11 -27.29
CA ILE A 28 -3.08 -14.45 -26.79
C ILE A 28 -2.78 -14.45 -25.29
N THR A 29 -2.32 -13.34 -24.72
CA THR A 29 -1.96 -13.26 -23.29
C THR A 29 -3.17 -13.27 -22.34
N THR A 30 -4.38 -13.03 -22.84
CA THR A 30 -5.61 -13.04 -22.03
C THR A 30 -6.18 -14.42 -21.74
N LEU A 31 -5.63 -15.48 -22.35
CA LEU A 31 -6.11 -16.86 -22.21
C LEU A 31 -5.29 -17.71 -21.22
N ILE A 32 -4.31 -17.12 -20.54
CA ILE A 32 -3.36 -17.85 -19.69
C ILE A 32 -3.71 -17.66 -18.22
N PHE A 33 -4.76 -18.34 -17.74
CA PHE A 33 -4.97 -18.52 -16.31
C PHE A 33 -4.20 -19.76 -15.84
N GLY A 34 -3.13 -19.55 -15.07
CA GLY A 34 -2.37 -20.63 -14.43
C GLY A 34 -3.07 -21.17 -13.19
N GLN A 35 -4.25 -21.78 -13.34
CA GLN A 35 -4.92 -22.41 -12.20
C GLN A 35 -4.12 -23.65 -11.74
N ALA A 36 -3.85 -23.72 -10.44
CA ALA A 36 -3.31 -24.94 -9.85
C ALA A 36 -4.32 -26.08 -10.06
N PRO A 37 -3.87 -27.32 -10.32
CA PRO A 37 -4.77 -28.46 -10.42
C PRO A 37 -5.63 -28.60 -9.15
N GLN A 38 -6.95 -28.69 -9.32
CA GLN A 38 -7.95 -28.79 -8.23
C GLN A 38 -8.07 -30.24 -7.73
N GLY A 39 -6.97 -30.74 -7.17
CA GLY A 39 -6.90 -32.10 -6.66
C GLY A 39 -5.48 -32.57 -6.37
N PHE A 40 -5.37 -33.74 -5.74
CA PHE A 40 -4.08 -34.33 -5.40
C PHE A 40 -4.03 -35.82 -5.71
N ASN A 41 -2.83 -36.34 -5.98
CA ASN A 41 -2.65 -37.75 -6.27
C ASN A 41 -2.78 -38.58 -4.99
N TYR A 42 -3.43 -39.74 -5.09
CA TYR A 42 -3.52 -40.73 -4.02
C TYR A 42 -3.23 -42.13 -4.59
N GLN A 43 -2.39 -42.89 -3.87
CA GLN A 43 -2.02 -44.26 -4.23
C GLN A 43 -2.30 -45.18 -3.05
N GLY A 44 -2.87 -46.36 -3.33
CA GLY A 44 -3.18 -47.35 -2.31
C GLY A 44 -3.11 -48.78 -2.85
N ILE A 45 -3.09 -49.75 -1.94
CA ILE A 45 -3.18 -51.18 -2.25
C ILE A 45 -4.49 -51.70 -1.65
N ALA A 46 -5.41 -52.15 -2.50
CA ALA A 46 -6.69 -52.70 -2.08
C ALA A 46 -6.50 -54.15 -1.60
N ARG A 47 -7.05 -54.47 -0.43
CA ARG A 47 -7.00 -55.80 0.20
C ARG A 47 -8.39 -56.22 0.63
N ASP A 48 -8.64 -57.54 0.61
CA ASP A 48 -9.85 -58.14 1.18
C ASP A 48 -9.79 -58.21 2.72
N LEU A 49 -10.87 -58.66 3.35
CA LEU A 49 -10.97 -58.85 4.80
C LEU A 49 -9.95 -59.86 5.38
N SER A 50 -9.39 -60.74 4.55
CA SER A 50 -8.33 -61.68 4.94
C SER A 50 -6.93 -61.11 4.74
N GLY A 51 -6.81 -59.87 4.25
CA GLY A 51 -5.56 -59.17 3.98
C GLY A 51 -4.93 -59.50 2.63
N ASN A 52 -5.58 -60.29 1.77
CA ASN A 52 -5.07 -60.62 0.45
C ASN A 52 -5.29 -59.46 -0.53
N PRO A 53 -4.34 -59.12 -1.42
CA PRO A 53 -4.55 -58.10 -2.43
C PRO A 53 -5.70 -58.43 -3.38
N LEU A 54 -6.54 -57.44 -3.67
CA LEU A 54 -7.57 -57.54 -4.71
C LEU A 54 -6.90 -57.29 -6.07
N VAL A 55 -6.39 -58.34 -6.73
CA VAL A 55 -5.61 -58.23 -7.98
C VAL A 55 -6.48 -58.16 -9.24
N ASN A 56 -6.11 -57.31 -10.19
CA ASN A 56 -6.82 -57.14 -11.48
C ASN A 56 -8.35 -57.03 -11.37
N LYS A 57 -8.81 -56.41 -10.28
CA LYS A 57 -10.22 -56.40 -9.90
C LYS A 57 -10.81 -55.01 -10.12
N ASN A 58 -12.00 -54.96 -10.71
CA ASN A 58 -12.80 -53.74 -10.74
C ASN A 58 -13.37 -53.50 -9.33
N ILE A 59 -13.02 -52.37 -8.73
CA ILE A 59 -13.47 -51.96 -7.41
C ILE A 59 -14.01 -50.53 -7.46
N GLY A 60 -14.91 -50.22 -6.53
CA GLY A 60 -15.39 -48.87 -6.26
C GLY A 60 -14.67 -48.30 -5.05
N LEU A 61 -14.24 -47.04 -5.13
CA LEU A 61 -13.75 -46.26 -4.00
C LEU A 61 -14.67 -45.07 -3.77
N ARG A 62 -15.05 -44.82 -2.51
CA ARG A 62 -15.73 -43.60 -2.12
C ARG A 62 -14.82 -42.83 -1.17
N ILE A 63 -14.52 -41.60 -1.54
CA ILE A 63 -13.60 -40.72 -0.83
C ILE A 63 -14.40 -39.57 -0.27
N ALA A 64 -14.25 -39.28 1.03
CA ALA A 64 -14.80 -38.08 1.65
C ALA A 64 -13.70 -37.25 2.31
N ILE A 65 -13.83 -35.93 2.28
CA ILE A 65 -13.04 -34.99 3.06
C ILE A 65 -13.89 -34.56 4.25
N ILE A 66 -13.34 -34.67 5.46
CA ILE A 66 -14.00 -34.37 6.73
C ILE A 66 -13.24 -33.23 7.43
N GLN A 67 -13.97 -32.27 8.01
CA GLN A 67 -13.39 -31.10 8.68
C GLN A 67 -13.29 -31.27 10.21
N ASP A 68 -12.28 -30.64 10.81
CA ASP A 68 -11.96 -30.48 12.23
C ASP A 68 -11.62 -31.74 13.01
N THR A 69 -12.38 -32.82 12.87
CA THR A 69 -12.16 -34.07 13.61
C THR A 69 -12.40 -35.28 12.72
N VAL A 70 -11.90 -36.46 13.15
CA VAL A 70 -12.09 -37.73 12.42
C VAL A 70 -13.55 -38.12 12.19
N ASN A 71 -14.49 -37.57 12.97
CA ASN A 71 -15.93 -37.77 12.84
C ASN A 71 -16.67 -36.44 12.61
N GLY A 72 -15.98 -35.43 12.10
CA GLY A 72 -16.54 -34.12 11.82
C GLY A 72 -17.49 -34.12 10.63
N GLU A 73 -17.79 -32.93 10.12
CA GLU A 73 -18.66 -32.79 8.96
C GLU A 73 -17.92 -33.18 7.67
N GLU A 74 -18.58 -33.95 6.81
CA GLU A 74 -18.10 -34.19 5.44
C GLU A 74 -18.30 -32.93 4.61
N VAL A 75 -17.21 -32.34 4.10
CA VAL A 75 -17.26 -31.13 3.25
C VAL A 75 -17.20 -31.47 1.76
N TYR A 76 -16.73 -32.67 1.41
CA TYR A 76 -16.64 -33.15 0.03
C TYR A 76 -16.71 -34.67 -0.05
N LYS A 77 -17.30 -35.21 -1.12
CA LYS A 77 -17.36 -36.65 -1.37
C LYS A 77 -17.40 -36.98 -2.87
N GLU A 78 -16.63 -37.98 -3.27
CA GLU A 78 -16.57 -38.47 -4.66
C GLU A 78 -16.42 -39.99 -4.74
N ILE A 79 -16.70 -40.54 -5.93
CA ILE A 79 -16.56 -41.96 -6.25
C ILE A 79 -15.57 -42.16 -7.39
N HIS A 80 -14.75 -43.21 -7.29
CA HIS A 80 -13.89 -43.71 -8.36
C HIS A 80 -14.22 -45.16 -8.66
N ALA A 81 -14.37 -45.50 -9.93
CA ALA A 81 -14.39 -46.89 -10.41
C ALA A 81 -13.04 -47.19 -11.06
N ILE A 82 -12.28 -48.12 -10.49
CA ILE A 82 -10.89 -48.40 -10.91
C ILE A 82 -10.63 -49.89 -11.04
N ILE A 83 -9.60 -50.24 -11.81
CA ILE A 83 -9.08 -51.60 -11.90
C ILE A 83 -7.71 -51.61 -11.23
N THR A 84 -7.55 -52.47 -10.22
CA THR A 84 -6.25 -52.68 -9.55
C THR A 84 -5.28 -53.46 -10.44
N ASN A 85 -3.98 -53.41 -10.15
CA ASN A 85 -2.99 -54.23 -10.88
C ASN A 85 -2.74 -55.60 -10.20
N ASP A 86 -1.73 -56.33 -10.69
CA ASP A 86 -1.28 -57.64 -10.16
C ASP A 86 -0.83 -57.63 -8.68
N LEU A 87 -0.66 -56.45 -8.08
CA LEU A 87 -0.31 -56.25 -6.67
C LEU A 87 -1.47 -55.67 -5.85
N GLY A 88 -2.64 -55.47 -6.45
CA GLY A 88 -3.77 -54.76 -5.83
C GLY A 88 -3.59 -53.24 -5.77
N LEU A 89 -2.55 -52.69 -6.40
CA LEU A 89 -2.25 -51.26 -6.40
C LEU A 89 -3.21 -50.49 -7.31
N PHE A 90 -3.60 -49.29 -6.88
CA PHE A 90 -4.32 -48.31 -7.69
C PHE A 90 -3.76 -46.90 -7.51
N ASN A 91 -4.02 -46.04 -8.50
CA ASN A 91 -3.70 -44.62 -8.47
C ASN A 91 -4.95 -43.83 -8.85
N ILE A 92 -5.33 -42.85 -8.03
CA ILE A 92 -6.42 -41.93 -8.30
C ILE A 92 -5.97 -40.49 -8.11
N LYS A 93 -6.74 -39.55 -8.66
CA LYS A 93 -6.61 -38.12 -8.37
C LYS A 93 -7.85 -37.71 -7.60
N ILE A 94 -7.68 -37.36 -6.34
CA ILE A 94 -8.78 -36.90 -5.52
C ILE A 94 -9.17 -35.49 -5.97
N GLY A 95 -10.46 -35.24 -6.14
CA GLY A 95 -11.00 -34.03 -6.79
C GLY A 95 -11.39 -34.25 -8.28
N PHE A 96 -11.11 -35.44 -8.82
CA PHE A 96 -11.42 -35.79 -10.22
C PHE A 96 -12.33 -37.03 -10.33
N GLY A 97 -12.97 -37.44 -9.22
CA GLY A 97 -13.94 -38.54 -9.21
C GLY A 97 -15.34 -38.11 -9.68
N SER A 98 -16.27 -39.05 -9.65
CA SER A 98 -17.70 -38.75 -9.79
C SER A 98 -18.20 -38.15 -8.48
N ILE A 99 -18.47 -36.84 -8.48
CA ILE A 99 -18.91 -36.09 -7.29
C ILE A 99 -20.23 -36.65 -6.76
N VAL A 100 -20.28 -36.86 -5.45
CA VAL A 100 -21.48 -37.29 -4.70
C VAL A 100 -22.02 -36.15 -3.85
N TYR A 101 -21.14 -35.37 -3.23
CA TYR A 101 -21.47 -34.27 -2.33
C TYR A 101 -20.36 -33.22 -2.30
N GLY A 102 -20.73 -31.95 -2.13
CA GLY A 102 -19.80 -30.82 -2.06
C GLY A 102 -19.08 -30.54 -3.38
N SER A 103 -18.14 -29.60 -3.34
CA SER A 103 -17.23 -29.25 -4.44
C SER A 103 -15.82 -29.19 -3.89
N PHE A 104 -14.84 -29.75 -4.62
CA PHE A 104 -13.45 -29.76 -4.18
C PHE A 104 -12.86 -28.34 -4.16
N GLU A 105 -13.33 -27.47 -5.05
CA GLU A 105 -12.89 -26.07 -5.18
C GLU A 105 -13.36 -25.20 -4.01
N ASP A 106 -14.47 -25.58 -3.36
CA ASP A 106 -15.10 -24.79 -2.30
C ASP A 106 -14.54 -25.13 -0.90
N ILE A 107 -13.60 -26.07 -0.81
CA ILE A 107 -12.97 -26.44 0.47
C ILE A 107 -12.02 -25.32 0.89
N ASP A 108 -12.29 -24.70 2.04
CA ASP A 108 -11.40 -23.72 2.66
C ASP A 108 -10.24 -24.42 3.37
N TRP A 109 -9.24 -24.84 2.59
CA TRP A 109 -8.04 -25.51 3.10
C TRP A 109 -7.24 -24.70 4.16
N GLY A 110 -7.56 -23.42 4.40
CA GLY A 110 -6.99 -22.60 5.45
C GLY A 110 -7.70 -22.67 6.80
N SER A 111 -8.90 -23.26 6.86
CA SER A 111 -9.78 -23.24 8.03
C SER A 111 -9.86 -24.60 8.72
N GLY A 112 -8.95 -24.81 9.68
CA GLY A 112 -8.93 -26.00 10.52
C GLY A 112 -8.20 -27.21 9.92
N ASP A 113 -8.38 -28.36 10.56
CA ASP A 113 -7.79 -29.62 10.14
C ASP A 113 -8.73 -30.39 9.20
N TYR A 114 -8.17 -31.11 8.22
CA TYR A 114 -8.94 -31.92 7.29
C TYR A 114 -8.52 -33.39 7.34
N PHE A 115 -9.47 -34.29 7.12
CA PHE A 115 -9.28 -35.73 7.13
C PHE A 115 -9.81 -36.34 5.83
N ILE A 116 -9.17 -37.41 5.37
CA ILE A 116 -9.63 -38.24 4.25
C ILE A 116 -10.24 -39.52 4.80
N GLN A 117 -11.51 -39.76 4.49
CA GLN A 117 -12.21 -41.02 4.74
C GLN A 117 -12.31 -41.82 3.44
N ILE A 118 -12.01 -43.11 3.52
CA ILE A 118 -11.98 -44.02 2.36
C ILE A 118 -12.88 -45.20 2.63
N GLU A 119 -13.79 -45.46 1.70
CA GLU A 119 -14.65 -46.64 1.67
C GLU A 119 -14.44 -47.41 0.37
N ILE A 120 -14.59 -48.73 0.40
CA ILE A 120 -14.42 -49.62 -0.76
C ILE A 120 -15.67 -50.44 -1.04
N ASP A 121 -16.02 -50.61 -2.31
CA ASP A 121 -16.87 -51.69 -2.80
C ASP A 121 -16.00 -52.64 -3.62
N GLU A 122 -15.72 -53.83 -3.08
CA GLU A 122 -14.84 -54.79 -3.73
C GLU A 122 -15.39 -55.34 -5.06
N ASN A 123 -16.67 -55.13 -5.37
CA ASN A 123 -17.31 -55.59 -6.60
C ASN A 123 -17.65 -54.44 -7.56
N GLY A 124 -17.28 -53.20 -7.22
CA GLY A 124 -17.50 -52.02 -8.06
C GLY A 124 -18.96 -51.57 -8.18
N GLY A 125 -19.81 -51.95 -7.21
CA GLY A 125 -21.22 -51.55 -7.14
C GLY A 125 -21.45 -50.31 -6.27
N GLY A 126 -22.52 -50.37 -5.45
CA GLY A 126 -22.95 -49.29 -4.55
C GLY A 126 -22.74 -49.57 -3.05
N ASN A 127 -22.18 -50.72 -2.68
CA ASN A 127 -22.10 -51.21 -1.30
C ASN A 127 -20.71 -50.95 -0.73
N TYR A 128 -20.48 -49.72 -0.29
CA TYR A 128 -19.17 -49.30 0.21
C TYR A 128 -19.02 -49.60 1.70
N GLN A 129 -17.85 -50.08 2.08
CA GLN A 129 -17.45 -50.37 3.45
C GLN A 129 -16.27 -49.47 3.85
N LEU A 130 -16.34 -48.87 5.04
CA LEU A 130 -15.27 -48.03 5.58
C LEU A 130 -13.97 -48.82 5.77
N ILE A 131 -12.89 -48.31 5.17
CA ILE A 131 -11.54 -48.86 5.31
C ILE A 131 -10.72 -48.05 6.33
N GLY A 132 -10.96 -46.74 6.39
CA GLY A 132 -10.37 -45.91 7.44
C GLY A 132 -10.49 -44.42 7.15
N THR A 133 -10.13 -43.65 8.17
CA THR A 133 -10.05 -42.19 8.13
C THR A 133 -8.68 -41.76 8.64
N SER A 134 -8.00 -40.88 7.90
CA SER A 134 -6.69 -40.34 8.28
C SER A 134 -6.63 -38.84 8.06
N GLN A 135 -5.80 -38.12 8.83
CA GLN A 135 -5.63 -36.68 8.66
C GLN A 135 -4.86 -36.37 7.37
N LEU A 136 -5.31 -35.37 6.62
CA LEU A 136 -4.58 -34.81 5.49
C LEU A 136 -3.50 -33.87 6.03
N MET A 137 -2.25 -34.29 5.91
CA MET A 137 -1.10 -33.46 6.23
C MET A 137 -0.64 -32.69 4.99
N SER A 138 -0.10 -31.48 5.19
CA SER A 138 0.45 -30.68 4.11
C SER A 138 1.61 -31.41 3.41
N VAL A 139 1.62 -31.38 2.08
CA VAL A 139 2.76 -31.85 1.27
C VAL A 139 3.84 -30.77 1.16
N PRO A 140 5.13 -31.10 0.89
CA PRO A 140 6.21 -30.13 0.85
C PRO A 140 5.98 -28.89 -0.04
N TYR A 141 5.29 -29.03 -1.17
CA TYR A 141 4.93 -27.90 -2.05
C TYR A 141 3.84 -26.99 -1.46
N ALA A 142 2.85 -27.56 -0.77
CA ALA A 142 1.78 -26.79 -0.11
C ALA A 142 2.29 -26.04 1.14
N LEU A 143 3.30 -26.59 1.83
CA LEU A 143 3.99 -25.88 2.90
C LEU A 143 4.67 -24.59 2.41
N PHE A 144 5.00 -24.50 1.12
CA PHE A 144 5.57 -23.30 0.53
C PHE A 144 4.50 -22.23 0.21
N SER A 145 3.24 -22.61 -0.09
CA SER A 145 2.15 -21.67 -0.44
C SER A 145 1.46 -21.02 0.76
N ARG A 146 1.59 -21.56 1.99
CA ARG A 146 1.15 -20.89 3.22
C ARG A 146 1.78 -19.50 3.41
N ASN A 147 2.88 -19.23 2.72
CA ASN A 147 3.63 -17.98 2.78
C ASN A 147 3.31 -17.00 1.61
N ALA A 148 2.28 -17.22 0.79
CA ALA A 148 2.07 -16.47 -0.46
C ALA A 148 1.12 -15.24 -0.39
N SER A 149 0.29 -15.13 0.64
CA SER A 149 -0.52 -13.91 0.85
C SER A 149 0.34 -12.86 1.57
N LYS A 150 0.76 -11.80 0.87
CA LYS A 150 1.62 -10.73 1.42
C LYS A 150 0.97 -9.87 2.52
N TRP A 151 -0.33 -10.04 2.75
CA TRP A 151 -1.13 -9.27 3.69
C TRP A 151 -1.88 -10.26 4.58
N SER A 152 -1.70 -10.12 5.89
CA SER A 152 -2.24 -11.03 6.89
C SER A 152 -2.96 -10.23 7.97
N GLU A 153 -4.23 -10.59 8.11
CA GLU A 153 -5.25 -9.78 8.77
C GLU A 153 -5.42 -10.24 10.22
N ASN A 154 -4.82 -9.53 11.18
CA ASN A 154 -5.20 -9.61 12.58
C ASN A 154 -4.58 -8.47 13.41
N GLU A 155 -4.87 -8.49 14.72
CA GLU A 155 -5.55 -7.41 15.46
C GLU A 155 -4.94 -6.00 15.43
N ASN A 156 -3.69 -5.79 14.98
CA ASN A 156 -3.10 -4.46 14.75
C ASN A 156 -1.91 -4.48 13.74
N GLY A 157 -1.89 -5.40 12.77
CA GLY A 157 -0.80 -5.55 11.79
C GLY A 157 -0.94 -4.66 10.54
N ILE A 158 -0.51 -5.19 9.39
CA ILE A 158 -0.71 -4.57 8.08
C ILE A 158 -1.90 -5.29 7.40
N ASN A 159 -3.02 -4.59 7.35
CA ASN A 159 -4.27 -5.03 6.75
C ASN A 159 -4.43 -4.37 5.39
N TYR A 160 -4.78 -5.18 4.40
CA TYR A 160 -5.24 -4.68 3.12
C TYR A 160 -6.75 -4.83 3.08
N ASP A 161 -7.45 -3.71 3.04
CA ASP A 161 -8.92 -3.67 3.06
C ASP A 161 -9.40 -2.63 2.04
N GLU A 162 -10.14 -3.10 1.03
CA GLU A 162 -10.72 -2.27 -0.03
C GLU A 162 -9.76 -1.30 -0.75
N GLY A 163 -8.52 -1.73 -0.98
CA GLY A 163 -7.49 -0.89 -1.63
C GLY A 163 -6.78 0.06 -0.68
N ASN A 164 -7.20 0.08 0.58
CA ASN A 164 -6.53 0.79 1.64
C ASN A 164 -5.56 -0.13 2.38
N VAL A 165 -4.47 0.46 2.82
CA VAL A 165 -3.49 -0.17 3.69
C VAL A 165 -3.72 0.37 5.10
N GLY A 166 -4.33 -0.46 5.93
CA GLY A 166 -4.41 -0.26 7.37
C GLY A 166 -3.13 -0.75 8.04
N ILE A 167 -2.49 0.09 8.86
CA ILE A 167 -1.42 -0.34 9.76
C ILE A 167 -1.89 -0.04 11.19
N GLY A 168 -2.12 -1.10 11.96
CA GLY A 168 -2.75 -0.99 13.29
C GLY A 168 -4.26 -0.78 13.28
N THR A 169 -4.91 -1.11 12.17
CA THR A 169 -6.37 -1.13 12.02
C THR A 169 -6.77 -2.18 10.99
N SER A 170 -7.84 -2.91 11.26
CA SER A 170 -8.54 -3.76 10.29
C SER A 170 -9.69 -3.03 9.57
N SER A 171 -9.82 -1.71 9.81
CA SER A 171 -10.83 -0.85 9.19
C SER A 171 -10.19 0.47 8.79
N PRO A 172 -9.27 0.46 7.79
CA PRO A 172 -8.69 1.69 7.27
C PRO A 172 -9.75 2.62 6.66
N THR A 173 -9.61 3.95 6.79
CA THR A 173 -10.57 4.95 6.27
C THR A 173 -9.95 5.83 5.19
N SER A 174 -8.73 5.50 4.76
CA SER A 174 -7.91 6.21 3.78
C SER A 174 -6.91 5.23 3.16
N ILE A 175 -6.40 5.54 1.97
CA ILE A 175 -5.49 4.67 1.20
C ILE A 175 -4.31 4.18 2.04
N LEU A 176 -3.78 5.03 2.91
CA LEU A 176 -2.90 4.64 4.00
C LEU A 176 -3.54 5.13 5.31
N HIS A 177 -3.88 4.22 6.21
CA HIS A 177 -4.42 4.54 7.55
C HIS A 177 -3.51 3.92 8.61
N LEU A 178 -2.70 4.76 9.24
CA LEU A 178 -1.88 4.40 10.39
C LEU A 178 -2.67 4.68 11.67
N LYS A 179 -2.89 3.67 12.52
CA LYS A 179 -3.68 3.79 13.74
C LYS A 179 -3.04 3.02 14.89
N LYS A 180 -3.10 3.57 16.10
CA LYS A 180 -2.67 2.88 17.32
C LYS A 180 -3.60 3.21 18.48
N PRO A 181 -3.99 2.23 19.34
CA PRO A 181 -4.90 2.49 20.44
C PRO A 181 -4.30 3.38 21.55
N PHE A 182 -2.98 3.36 21.72
CA PHE A 182 -2.25 4.18 22.71
C PHE A 182 -0.85 4.57 22.19
N GLY A 183 -0.38 5.76 22.58
CA GLY A 183 0.90 6.34 22.13
C GLY A 183 0.83 6.96 20.74
N ASP A 184 1.98 7.41 20.23
CA ASP A 184 2.04 8.19 19.00
C ASP A 184 2.02 7.30 17.75
N VAL A 185 1.38 7.81 16.69
CA VAL A 185 1.46 7.27 15.33
C VAL A 185 2.49 8.09 14.57
N VAL A 186 3.63 7.49 14.22
CA VAL A 186 4.75 8.16 13.54
C VAL A 186 4.93 7.57 12.13
N LEU A 187 4.91 8.41 11.11
CA LEU A 187 5.35 8.08 9.76
C LEU A 187 6.78 8.62 9.58
N THR A 188 7.76 7.73 9.50
CA THR A 188 9.15 8.08 9.18
C THR A 188 9.40 7.85 7.70
N LEU A 189 9.98 8.84 7.02
CA LEU A 189 10.52 8.72 5.66
C LEU A 189 12.00 9.05 5.72
N GLU A 190 12.81 8.11 5.28
CA GLU A 190 14.27 8.18 5.36
C GLU A 190 14.83 7.74 4.02
N THR A 191 15.86 8.43 3.55
CA THR A 191 16.63 8.08 2.35
C THR A 191 18.11 8.18 2.70
N ASP A 192 18.91 7.33 2.05
CA ASP A 192 20.31 7.08 2.36
C ASP A 192 20.52 6.43 3.75
N GLU A 193 21.34 5.38 3.78
CA GLU A 193 21.71 4.66 5.02
C GLU A 193 23.19 4.87 5.38
N ASP A 194 23.97 5.49 4.49
CA ASP A 194 25.38 5.79 4.70
C ASP A 194 25.65 7.30 4.69
N ASN A 195 26.92 7.70 4.69
CA ASN A 195 27.33 9.10 4.80
C ASN A 195 28.06 9.56 3.53
N LEU A 196 27.74 8.96 2.38
CA LEU A 196 28.38 9.20 1.09
C LEU A 196 27.32 9.54 0.03
N GLY A 197 27.22 10.82 -0.32
CA GLY A 197 26.33 11.26 -1.40
C GLY A 197 24.96 11.72 -0.90
N GLU A 198 25.01 12.65 0.06
CA GLU A 198 23.89 13.25 0.83
C GLU A 198 22.87 14.07 0.00
N ASP A 199 22.75 13.83 -1.30
CA ASP A 199 21.78 14.50 -2.17
C ASP A 199 20.41 13.79 -2.18
N ASP A 200 20.27 12.67 -1.47
CA ASP A 200 19.03 11.93 -1.33
C ASP A 200 18.08 12.60 -0.33
N ASN A 201 16.83 12.79 -0.73
CA ASN A 201 15.84 13.52 0.07
C ASN A 201 14.56 12.68 0.21
N PRO A 202 14.12 12.35 1.45
CA PRO A 202 12.82 11.75 1.65
C PRO A 202 11.74 12.80 1.39
N ARG A 203 10.70 12.44 0.65
CA ARG A 203 9.70 13.38 0.14
C ARG A 203 8.32 12.74 0.06
N ILE A 204 7.31 13.51 0.46
CA ILE A 204 5.90 13.24 0.12
C ILE A 204 5.47 14.30 -0.89
N ASP A 205 5.04 13.84 -2.06
CA ASP A 205 4.39 14.71 -3.03
C ASP A 205 2.88 14.73 -2.85
N PHE A 206 2.34 15.95 -2.79
CA PHE A 206 0.91 16.18 -2.92
C PHE A 206 0.67 16.86 -4.26
N LEU A 207 0.12 16.09 -5.21
CA LEU A 207 -0.16 16.52 -6.57
C LEU A 207 -1.67 16.61 -6.77
N GLN A 208 -2.14 17.69 -7.40
CA GLN A 208 -3.47 17.73 -8.01
C GLN A 208 -3.42 17.27 -9.47
N ASP A 209 -4.57 17.18 -10.12
CA ASP A 209 -4.65 16.85 -11.53
C ASP A 209 -3.82 17.84 -12.37
N GLY A 210 -3.01 17.30 -13.28
CA GLY A 210 -2.06 18.08 -14.07
C GLY A 210 -0.72 18.34 -13.39
N GLU A 211 -0.31 17.49 -12.43
CA GLU A 211 1.03 17.49 -11.80
C GLU A 211 1.37 18.80 -11.06
N THR A 212 0.34 19.61 -10.76
CA THR A 212 0.53 20.82 -9.97
C THR A 212 0.70 20.43 -8.51
N VAL A 213 1.84 20.78 -7.94
CA VAL A 213 2.16 20.51 -6.53
C VAL A 213 1.36 21.47 -5.65
N GLY A 214 0.54 20.92 -4.76
CA GLY A 214 -0.21 21.70 -3.77
C GLY A 214 -0.44 20.86 -2.52
N PHE A 215 -0.08 21.37 -1.34
CA PHE A 215 -0.25 20.65 -0.08
C PHE A 215 -1.04 21.48 0.94
N LYS A 216 -1.91 20.80 1.69
CA LYS A 216 -2.46 21.28 2.96
C LYS A 216 -2.17 20.21 4.01
N VAL A 217 -1.36 20.54 5.01
CA VAL A 217 -1.19 19.74 6.23
C VAL A 217 -1.91 20.51 7.34
N GLY A 218 -2.96 19.92 7.92
CA GLY A 218 -3.78 20.58 8.94
C GLY A 218 -4.69 19.61 9.70
N LEU A 219 -5.22 20.07 10.83
CA LEU A 219 -6.25 19.37 11.61
C LEU A 219 -7.62 19.98 11.27
N ASN A 220 -8.68 19.16 11.26
CA ASN A 220 -10.07 19.62 11.01
C ASN A 220 -10.71 20.32 12.25
N GLN A 221 -9.95 20.52 13.33
CA GLN A 221 -10.30 21.26 14.54
C GLN A 221 -9.10 22.12 14.97
N GLU A 222 -9.32 23.13 15.81
CA GLU A 222 -8.31 24.10 16.28
C GLU A 222 -6.93 23.44 16.54
N LEU A 223 -5.91 23.85 15.79
CA LEU A 223 -4.53 23.44 16.00
C LEU A 223 -3.99 24.13 17.26
N ASN A 224 -4.21 23.53 18.42
CA ASN A 224 -3.63 23.99 19.69
C ASN A 224 -2.15 23.57 19.78
N LEU A 225 -1.25 24.36 19.18
CA LEU A 225 0.22 24.25 19.33
C LEU A 225 0.74 24.70 20.72
N LEU A 226 -0.14 24.82 21.71
CA LEU A 226 0.15 25.41 23.03
C LEU A 226 0.76 24.44 24.05
N THR A 227 1.02 23.18 23.68
CA THR A 227 1.71 22.25 24.56
C THR A 227 3.21 22.30 24.29
N SER A 228 3.99 22.59 25.33
CA SER A 228 5.46 22.55 25.30
C SER A 228 5.93 21.21 24.72
N GLY A 229 6.45 21.22 23.50
CA GLY A 229 6.98 20.03 22.84
C GLY A 229 6.49 19.73 21.42
N ASN A 230 5.55 20.51 20.86
CA ASN A 230 5.13 20.37 19.45
C ASN A 230 5.90 21.36 18.56
N ASP A 231 7.08 20.98 18.10
CA ASP A 231 7.83 21.75 17.11
C ASP A 231 7.38 21.35 15.69
N PHE A 232 6.76 22.26 14.94
CA PHE A 232 6.60 22.10 13.49
C PHE A 232 7.89 22.58 12.80
N TYR A 233 8.83 21.65 12.64
CA TYR A 233 10.19 21.94 12.19
C TYR A 233 10.31 21.71 10.67
N PHE A 234 10.55 22.77 9.90
CA PHE A 234 11.15 22.63 8.56
C PHE A 234 12.65 22.88 8.69
N GLN A 235 13.47 21.83 8.79
CA GLN A 235 14.92 21.97 8.64
C GLN A 235 15.25 21.93 7.14
N PRO A 236 15.89 22.96 6.56
CA PRO A 236 16.49 22.79 5.24
C PRO A 236 17.63 21.77 5.33
N ILE A 237 17.63 20.79 4.42
CA ILE A 237 18.79 19.94 4.16
C ILE A 237 19.88 20.82 3.52
N TRP A 238 21.09 20.78 4.09
CA TRP A 238 22.20 21.63 3.69
C TRP A 238 22.78 21.18 2.35
N LEU A 239 22.30 21.72 1.24
CA LEU A 239 23.07 21.76 0.00
C LEU A 239 24.12 22.86 0.11
N SER A 240 25.38 22.48 -0.10
CA SER A 240 26.59 23.21 0.26
C SER A 240 26.85 24.53 -0.47
N GLU A 241 25.87 25.26 -1.01
CA GLU A 241 26.16 26.54 -1.67
C GLU A 241 25.05 27.64 -1.67
N LEU A 242 23.99 27.53 -0.84
CA LEU A 242 23.03 28.65 -0.68
C LEU A 242 22.75 28.97 0.79
N LYS A 243 23.24 30.13 1.24
CA LYS A 243 23.19 30.64 2.63
C LYS A 243 21.91 31.41 2.99
N THR A 244 20.72 30.92 2.66
CA THR A 244 19.49 31.44 3.31
C THR A 244 18.38 30.39 3.31
N PRO A 245 17.79 30.03 4.48
CA PRO A 245 16.53 29.30 4.49
C PRO A 245 15.45 30.19 3.86
N ILE A 246 14.73 29.68 2.86
CA ILE A 246 13.49 30.30 2.39
C ILE A 246 12.34 29.45 2.93
N LEU A 247 11.84 29.81 4.11
CA LEU A 247 10.47 29.48 4.48
C LEU A 247 9.55 30.48 3.77
N THR A 248 9.06 30.14 2.57
CA THR A 248 8.02 30.95 1.92
C THR A 248 6.66 30.59 2.53
N LEU A 249 6.25 31.29 3.58
CA LEU A 249 4.84 31.32 3.98
C LEU A 249 4.13 32.34 3.06
N SER A 250 3.70 31.90 1.89
CA SER A 250 2.83 32.68 1.01
C SER A 250 1.38 32.29 1.31
N ILE A 251 0.63 33.22 1.88
CA ILE A 251 -0.83 33.24 1.82
C ILE A 251 -1.21 34.27 0.75
N ASP A 252 -2.26 33.99 -0.02
CA ASP A 252 -2.68 34.73 -1.23
C ASP A 252 -2.90 36.25 -1.05
N ASP A 253 -2.82 36.78 0.18
CA ASP A 253 -2.98 38.21 0.50
C ASP A 253 -1.86 38.79 1.42
N GLY A 254 -0.62 38.32 1.29
CA GLY A 254 0.56 39.15 1.56
C GLY A 254 0.84 39.61 3.01
N VAL A 255 0.54 38.80 4.04
CA VAL A 255 0.98 39.09 5.43
C VAL A 255 1.72 37.90 6.05
N LEU A 256 3.05 38.01 6.17
CA LEU A 256 3.89 37.13 6.99
C LEU A 256 3.64 37.39 8.49
N GLY A 257 2.56 36.85 9.03
CA GLY A 257 2.28 36.85 10.46
C GLY A 257 3.09 35.78 11.18
N ALA A 258 4.31 36.09 11.62
CA ALA A 258 4.99 35.29 12.64
C ALA A 258 4.27 35.46 13.98
N ALA A 259 3.15 34.76 14.16
CA ALA A 259 2.43 34.72 15.43
C ALA A 259 3.07 33.68 16.36
N HIS A 260 3.97 34.12 17.24
CA HIS A 260 4.34 33.39 18.45
C HIS A 260 3.68 34.05 19.67
N TYR A 261 3.37 33.27 20.72
CA TYR A 261 2.69 33.66 21.96
C TYR A 261 3.13 35.05 22.47
N ASN A 262 2.16 35.96 22.69
CA ASN A 262 2.30 37.40 22.98
C ASN A 262 2.44 38.36 21.77
N ALA A 263 2.30 37.90 20.52
CA ALA A 263 2.23 38.73 19.31
C ALA A 263 3.48 39.62 19.07
N ARG A 264 4.68 39.03 19.22
CA ARG A 264 5.96 39.71 18.97
C ARG A 264 6.71 39.03 17.82
N VAL A 265 7.32 39.84 16.95
CA VAL A 265 8.15 39.43 15.81
C VAL A 265 9.60 39.83 16.09
N GLY A 266 10.49 38.84 16.12
CA GLY A 266 11.94 39.04 16.25
C GLY A 266 12.66 38.65 14.97
N ILE A 267 13.37 39.59 14.33
CA ILE A 267 14.26 39.33 13.19
C ILE A 267 15.68 39.28 13.75
N GLY A 268 16.35 38.12 13.69
CA GLY A 268 17.67 37.91 14.27
C GLY A 268 17.70 37.74 15.80
N THR A 269 16.56 37.59 16.47
CA THR A 269 16.46 37.26 17.91
C THR A 269 15.25 36.40 18.23
N ALA A 270 15.41 35.44 19.14
CA ALA A 270 14.34 34.56 19.63
C ALA A 270 13.57 35.12 20.85
N THR A 271 14.05 36.21 21.46
CA THR A 271 13.45 36.80 22.67
C THR A 271 13.21 38.32 22.50
N PRO A 272 12.30 38.72 21.59
CA PRO A 272 12.05 40.12 21.32
C PRO A 272 11.48 40.86 22.55
N LYS A 273 12.06 42.03 22.86
CA LYS A 273 11.67 42.91 23.97
C LYS A 273 10.47 43.80 23.63
N SER A 274 10.10 43.89 22.35
CA SER A 274 8.99 44.68 21.79
C SER A 274 8.16 43.84 20.80
N LYS A 275 7.05 44.39 20.31
CA LYS A 275 6.22 43.73 19.27
C LYS A 275 6.97 43.48 17.96
N LEU A 276 7.92 44.34 17.60
CA LEU A 276 8.86 44.13 16.51
C LEU A 276 10.26 44.47 17.01
N GLN A 277 11.22 43.56 16.86
CA GLN A 277 12.64 43.80 17.16
C GLN A 277 13.50 43.21 16.05
N ILE A 278 14.52 43.96 15.62
CA ILE A 278 15.55 43.50 14.70
C ILE A 278 16.88 43.50 15.46
N THR A 279 17.66 42.43 15.33
CA THR A 279 18.98 42.28 15.97
C THR A 279 19.99 41.83 14.93
N GLY A 280 20.92 42.71 14.58
CA GLY A 280 21.85 42.53 13.45
C GLY A 280 21.18 42.80 12.09
N GLY A 281 21.94 43.34 11.14
CA GLY A 281 21.46 43.73 9.82
C GLY A 281 20.69 45.07 9.80
N ASP A 282 20.21 45.43 8.60
CA ASP A 282 19.53 46.69 8.31
C ASP A 282 18.08 46.46 7.85
N ILE A 283 17.23 47.49 7.96
CA ILE A 283 15.91 47.54 7.32
C ILE A 283 16.08 48.19 5.95
N TYR A 284 15.80 47.46 4.89
CA TYR A 284 15.77 47.99 3.52
C TYR A 284 14.32 48.14 3.05
N LEU A 285 13.93 49.37 2.69
CA LEU A 285 12.64 49.70 2.10
C LEU A 285 12.90 50.07 0.64
N GLU A 286 12.51 49.19 -0.28
CA GLU A 286 12.87 49.31 -1.70
C GLU A 286 12.07 50.39 -2.44
N GLU A 287 10.78 50.48 -2.14
CA GLU A 287 9.87 51.37 -2.85
C GLU A 287 10.06 52.83 -2.45
N ILE A 288 10.15 53.73 -3.44
CA ILE A 288 10.27 55.17 -3.21
C ILE A 288 9.06 55.64 -2.41
N GLU A 289 9.30 56.58 -1.50
CA GLU A 289 8.34 57.06 -0.52
C GLU A 289 7.91 56.02 0.51
N SER A 290 8.31 54.75 0.50
CA SER A 290 7.98 53.84 1.61
C SER A 290 8.67 54.26 2.91
N GLY A 291 8.03 53.96 4.04
CA GLY A 291 8.48 54.47 5.34
C GLY A 291 7.78 53.82 6.52
N VAL A 292 8.08 54.33 7.72
CA VAL A 292 7.47 53.83 8.96
C VAL A 292 6.35 54.77 9.37
N ILE A 293 5.13 54.24 9.50
CA ILE A 293 3.97 55.01 9.96
C ILE A 293 3.88 54.92 11.48
N MET A 294 3.78 56.06 12.15
CA MET A 294 3.68 56.20 13.61
C MET A 294 2.53 57.13 13.97
N LYS A 295 1.77 56.78 15.00
CA LYS A 295 0.71 57.63 15.54
C LYS A 295 1.26 58.46 16.71
N SER A 296 1.16 59.78 16.64
CA SER A 296 1.55 60.69 17.72
C SER A 296 0.51 60.71 18.86
N PRO A 297 0.86 61.20 20.07
CA PRO A 297 -0.05 61.21 21.22
C PRO A 297 -1.33 62.03 21.04
N ASP A 298 -1.34 62.98 20.11
CA ASP A 298 -2.52 63.77 19.72
C ASP A 298 -3.45 63.05 18.74
N GLY A 299 -3.08 61.83 18.31
CA GLY A 299 -3.86 60.99 17.42
C GLY A 299 -3.54 61.15 15.92
N ASN A 300 -2.64 62.05 15.53
CA ASN A 300 -2.22 62.20 14.13
C ASN A 300 -1.26 61.09 13.71
N CYS A 301 -1.24 60.73 12.42
CA CYS A 301 -0.29 59.76 11.87
C CYS A 301 0.82 60.46 11.08
N TRP A 302 2.04 59.97 11.27
CA TRP A 302 3.25 60.50 10.68
C TRP A 302 4.01 59.38 9.99
N LYS A 303 4.41 59.64 8.74
CA LYS A 303 5.25 58.72 7.97
C LYS A 303 6.69 59.21 8.00
N LEU A 304 7.58 58.38 8.54
CA LEU A 304 9.02 58.60 8.51
C LEU A 304 9.60 58.05 7.21
N THR A 305 10.17 58.93 6.39
CA THR A 305 10.91 58.62 5.17
C THR A 305 12.29 59.29 5.20
N VAL A 306 13.03 59.18 4.09
CA VAL A 306 14.33 59.83 3.90
C VAL A 306 14.27 60.70 2.63
N ASP A 307 14.81 61.92 2.67
CA ASP A 307 14.94 62.79 1.49
C ASP A 307 16.17 62.46 0.62
N ASN A 308 16.33 63.13 -0.52
CA ASN A 308 17.47 62.93 -1.43
C ASN A 308 18.84 63.31 -0.82
N LEU A 309 18.86 63.95 0.36
CA LEU A 309 20.08 64.31 1.08
C LEU A 309 20.36 63.34 2.25
N GLY A 310 19.51 62.35 2.46
CA GLY A 310 19.63 61.39 3.56
C GLY A 310 19.02 61.85 4.88
N ASN A 311 18.29 62.98 4.91
CA ASN A 311 17.66 63.46 6.13
C ASN A 311 16.34 62.73 6.40
N PRO A 312 16.02 62.42 7.67
CA PRO A 312 14.71 61.92 8.02
C PRO A 312 13.64 62.99 7.78
N VAL A 313 12.55 62.59 7.12
CA VAL A 313 11.38 63.45 6.88
C VAL A 313 10.17 62.84 7.55
N PHE A 314 9.47 63.64 8.34
CA PHE A 314 8.18 63.28 8.93
C PHE A 314 7.06 64.01 8.20
N THR A 315 6.26 63.27 7.44
CA THR A 315 5.10 63.81 6.72
C THR A 315 3.84 63.41 7.45
N SER A 316 2.97 64.37 7.76
CA SER A 316 1.63 64.09 8.27
C SER A 316 0.82 63.37 7.20
N ILE A 317 0.18 62.28 7.57
CA ILE A 317 -0.68 61.49 6.69
C ILE A 317 -2.00 61.15 7.39
N ASP A 318 -2.99 60.74 6.61
CA ASP A 318 -4.17 60.08 7.18
C ASP A 318 -3.74 58.74 7.80
N CYS A 319 -4.32 58.41 8.96
CA CYS A 319 -4.03 57.13 9.60
C CYS A 319 -4.58 55.99 8.73
N PRO A 320 -3.78 54.97 8.39
CA PRO A 320 -4.26 53.79 7.69
C PRO A 320 -5.33 53.08 8.52
N GLU A 321 -6.36 52.56 7.85
CA GLU A 321 -7.47 51.80 8.44
C GLU A 321 -7.04 50.39 8.89
#